data_AF-R7WBW6-F1
#
_entry.id   AF-R7WBW6-F1
#
_cell.length_a   1.000
_cell.length_b   1.000
_cell.length_c   1.000
_cell.angle_alpha   90.00
_cell.angle_beta   90.00
_cell.angle_gamma   90.00
#
_symmetry.space_group_name_H-M   'P 1'
#
loop_
_entity.id
_entity.type
_entity.pdbx_description
1 polymer ?
#
loop_
_entity_poly.entity_id
_entity_poly.type
_entity_poly.pdbx_seq_one_letter_code
_entity_poly.pdbx_strand_id
1 'polypeptide(L)' 'MATCRFHIACAPLLVCVMLLGKNQEGMEAVACHQYCLEVDYITCPSSGSEKLPARCNCCMAGKGCTLHLSGGINQTCN' A
#
# COMPACT_ATOMS: atom_id res chain seq x y z
N MET A 1 22.90 -26.21 -45.30
CA MET A 1 22.62 -24.87 -44.74
C MET A 1 21.55 -25.02 -43.66
N ALA A 2 21.86 -24.50 -42.47
CA ALA A 2 20.96 -24.11 -41.37
C ALA A 2 19.88 -25.11 -40.94
N THR A 3 20.24 -26.03 -40.04
CA THR A 3 19.28 -26.64 -39.11
C THR A 3 18.53 -25.54 -38.37
N CYS A 4 17.20 -25.65 -38.41
CA CYS A 4 16.18 -24.74 -37.93
C CYS A 4 16.59 -23.88 -36.72
N ARG A 5 16.96 -22.62 -37.00
CA ARG A 5 17.00 -21.54 -36.00
C ARG A 5 15.59 -21.06 -35.60
N PHE A 6 14.54 -21.70 -36.13
CA PHE A 6 13.14 -21.38 -35.86
C PHE A 6 12.62 -21.88 -34.51
N HIS A 7 13.32 -22.78 -33.81
CA HIS A 7 12.89 -23.25 -32.48
C HIS A 7 13.16 -22.23 -31.35
N ILE A 8 14.14 -21.33 -31.53
CA ILE A 8 14.52 -20.34 -30.50
C ILE A 8 13.54 -19.14 -30.49
N ALA A 9 12.85 -18.88 -31.61
CA ALA A 9 11.93 -17.76 -31.73
C ALA A 9 10.53 -18.02 -31.18
N CYS A 10 10.11 -19.29 -31.06
CA CYS A 10 8.74 -19.64 -30.64
C CYS A 10 8.60 -19.78 -29.12
N ALA A 11 9.68 -20.15 -28.41
CA ALA A 11 9.71 -20.24 -26.96
C ALA A 11 9.42 -18.92 -26.21
N PRO A 12 9.96 -17.74 -26.59
CA PRO A 12 9.68 -16.50 -25.88
C PRO A 12 8.24 -16.00 -26.07
N LEU A 13 7.60 -16.30 -27.20
CA LEU A 13 6.21 -15.89 -27.48
C LEU A 13 5.21 -16.52 -26.51
N LEU A 14 5.42 -17.79 -26.14
CA LEU A 14 4.55 -18.49 -25.18
C LEU A 14 4.74 -17.97 -23.74
N VAL A 15 5.95 -17.53 -23.38
CA VAL A 15 6.25 -16.96 -22.05
C VAL A 15 5.56 -15.60 -21.84
N CYS A 16 5.49 -14.76 -22.89
CA CYS A 16 4.85 -13.44 -22.80
C CYS A 16 3.34 -13.50 -22.50
N VAL A 17 2.63 -14.51 -23.00
CA VAL A 17 1.17 -14.66 -22.81
C VAL A 17 0.83 -15.12 -21.39
N MET A 18 1.66 -15.98 -20.79
CA MET A 18 1.44 -16.47 -19.42
C MET A 18 1.60 -15.37 -18.36
N LEU A 19 2.44 -14.35 -18.62
CA LEU A 19 2.70 -13.26 -17.67
C LEU A 19 1.61 -12.18 -17.67
N LEU A 20 0.91 -11.98 -18.79
CA LEU A 20 -0.18 -11.00 -18.91
C LEU A 20 -1.51 -11.48 -18.27
N GLY A 21 -1.61 -12.77 -17.91
CA GLY A 21 -2.82 -13.37 -17.32
C GLY A 21 -2.91 -13.26 -15.79
N LYS A 22 -1.89 -12.73 -15.10
CA LYS A 22 -1.98 -12.45 -13.66
C LYS A 22 -2.76 -11.15 -13.46
N ASN A 23 -4.09 -11.25 -13.55
CA ASN A 23 -4.99 -10.24 -12.98
C ASN A 23 -4.59 -10.10 -11.51
N GLN A 24 -4.01 -8.96 -11.14
CA GLN A 24 -3.75 -8.62 -9.75
C GLN A 24 -5.10 -8.23 -9.15
N GLU A 25 -5.90 -9.24 -8.84
CA GLU A 25 -7.12 -9.10 -8.08
C GLU A 25 -6.78 -8.55 -6.69
N GLY A 26 -7.24 -7.33 -6.42
CA GLY A 26 -7.49 -6.85 -5.08
C GLY A 26 -6.27 -6.30 -4.32
N MET A 27 -5.76 -5.15 -4.75
CA MET A 27 -5.27 -4.17 -3.78
C MET A 27 -5.79 -2.81 -4.24
N GLU A 28 -7.00 -2.46 -3.79
CA GLU A 28 -7.53 -1.10 -3.91
C GLU A 28 -6.53 -0.17 -3.20
N ALA A 29 -5.61 0.43 -3.97
CA ALA A 29 -4.64 1.36 -3.43
C ALA A 29 -5.40 2.63 -3.05
N VAL A 30 -5.61 2.83 -1.74
CA VAL A 30 -6.21 4.05 -1.23
C VAL A 30 -5.23 5.19 -1.46
N ALA A 31 -5.57 6.09 -2.38
CA ALA A 31 -4.79 7.29 -2.64
C ALA A 31 -4.95 8.27 -1.47
N CYS A 32 -3.95 8.35 -0.60
CA CYS A 32 -3.92 9.32 0.49
C CYS A 32 -3.23 10.62 0.09
N HIS A 33 -3.72 11.74 0.62
CA HIS A 33 -3.04 13.01 0.51
C HIS A 33 -1.70 12.97 1.26
N GLN A 34 -0.70 13.68 0.74
CA GLN A 34 0.68 13.67 1.26
C GLN A 34 0.98 14.82 2.24
N TYR A 35 -0.03 15.51 2.76
CA TYR A 35 0.18 16.48 3.84
C TYR A 35 0.30 15.76 5.19
N CYS A 36 1.09 16.32 6.09
CA CYS A 36 1.29 15.83 7.44
C CYS A 36 0.82 16.87 8.45
N LEU A 37 -0.07 16.44 9.34
CA LEU A 37 -0.40 17.16 10.56
C LEU A 37 0.77 16.99 11.55
N GLU A 38 0.93 17.92 12.47
CA GLU A 38 1.86 17.79 13.59
C GLU A 38 1.33 16.74 14.56
N VAL A 39 1.65 15.47 14.30
CA VAL A 39 1.22 14.31 15.09
C VAL A 39 2.40 13.79 15.90
N ASP A 40 2.25 13.70 17.22
CA ASP A 40 3.28 13.14 18.11
C ASP A 40 3.25 11.62 18.11
N TYR A 41 2.06 11.02 18.18
CA TYR A 41 1.85 9.57 18.11
C TYR A 41 0.41 9.23 17.72
N ILE A 42 0.15 7.96 17.43
CA ILE A 42 -1.21 7.47 17.20
C ILE A 42 -1.55 6.33 18.17
N THR A 43 -2.83 6.13 18.40
CA THR A 43 -3.37 4.95 19.09
C THR A 43 -4.46 4.34 18.23
N CYS A 44 -4.40 3.04 17.99
CA CYS A 44 -5.39 2.34 17.19
C CYS A 44 -6.05 1.24 18.05
N PRO A 45 -7.36 0.99 17.88
CA PRO A 45 -8.08 -0.01 18.67
C PRO A 45 -7.48 -1.41 18.54
N SER A 46 -6.91 -1.73 17.37
CA SER A 46 -6.24 -3.02 17.13
C SER A 46 -4.99 -3.25 17.98
N SER A 47 -4.36 -2.19 18.48
CA SER A 47 -3.18 -2.23 19.37
C SER A 47 -3.51 -1.74 20.78
N GLY A 48 -4.79 -1.52 21.09
CA GLY A 48 -5.25 -1.01 22.37
C GLY A 48 -4.72 0.40 22.67
N SER A 49 -4.00 0.52 23.79
CA SER A 49 -3.44 1.79 24.29
C SER A 49 -1.97 2.02 23.92
N GLU A 50 -1.40 1.16 23.08
CA GLU A 50 -0.02 1.30 22.62
C GLU A 50 0.17 2.59 21.82
N LYS A 51 1.23 3.35 22.13
CA LYS A 51 1.63 4.52 21.36
C LYS A 51 2.43 4.06 20.15
N LEU A 52 1.80 4.12 18.98
CA LEU A 52 2.40 3.76 17.71
C LEU A 52 3.08 4.98 17.06
N PRO A 53 4.02 4.75 16.13
CA PRO A 53 4.66 5.82 15.37
C PRO A 53 3.64 6.76 14.72
N ALA A 54 3.96 8.06 14.72
CA ALA A 54 3.13 9.08 14.12
C ALA A 54 2.82 8.76 12.64
N ARG A 55 1.58 9.05 12.24
CA ARG A 55 1.14 9.00 10.84
C ARG A 55 0.65 10.40 10.45
N CYS A 56 0.93 10.79 9.22
CA CYS A 56 0.71 12.15 8.74
C CYS A 56 -0.74 12.62 8.80
N ASN A 57 -1.70 11.75 8.50
CA ASN A 57 -3.12 12.10 8.47
C ASN A 57 -3.98 10.86 8.63
N CYS A 58 -5.30 11.06 8.78
CA CYS A 58 -6.24 9.98 9.01
C CYS A 58 -6.31 8.94 7.89
N CYS A 59 -6.07 9.34 6.63
CA CYS A 59 -6.04 8.39 5.53
C CYS A 59 -4.89 7.38 5.68
N MET A 60 -3.72 7.85 6.15
CA MET A 60 -2.55 6.99 6.37
C MET A 60 -2.59 6.22 7.70
N ALA A 61 -3.31 6.72 8.71
CA ALA A 61 -3.46 6.04 9.99
C ALA A 61 -4.45 4.87 9.92
N GLY A 62 -5.51 5.00 9.11
CA GLY A 62 -6.58 4.03 9.00
C GLY A 62 -7.77 4.35 9.91
N LYS A 63 -8.91 3.73 9.62
CA LYS A 63 -10.19 3.97 10.31
C LYS A 63 -10.11 3.51 11.77
N GLY A 64 -10.71 4.28 12.67
CA GLY A 64 -10.75 4.03 14.11
C GLY A 64 -9.49 4.41 14.87
N CYS A 65 -8.38 4.73 14.19
CA CYS A 65 -7.19 5.24 14.86
C CYS A 65 -7.40 6.68 15.35
N THR A 66 -6.70 7.06 16.41
CA THR A 66 -6.68 8.43 16.94
C THR A 66 -5.28 9.01 16.77
N LEU A 67 -5.20 10.17 16.12
CA LEU A 67 -4.01 11.01 16.03
C LEU A 67 -3.93 11.87 17.30
N HIS A 68 -2.78 11.82 17.98
CA HIS A 68 -2.48 12.71 19.10
C HIS A 68 -1.53 13.79 18.57
N LEU A 69 -2.08 14.98 18.33
CA LEU A 69 -1.36 16.10 17.73
C LEU A 69 -0.55 16.89 18.75
N SER A 70 0.52 17.51 18.28
CA SER A 70 1.31 18.46 19.05
C SER A 70 0.39 19.60 19.53
N GLY A 71 0.35 19.83 20.84
CA GLY A 71 -0.62 20.72 21.49
C GLY A 71 -1.75 20.01 22.24
N GLY A 72 -1.74 18.67 22.29
CA GLY A 72 -2.68 17.88 23.10
C GLY A 72 -4.07 17.70 22.45
N ILE A 73 -4.18 17.98 21.16
CA ILE A 73 -5.41 17.80 20.38
C ILE A 73 -5.49 16.34 19.93
N ASN A 74 -6.63 15.70 20.14
CA ASN A 74 -6.87 14.32 19.72
C ASN A 74 -7.93 14.28 18.60
N GLN A 75 -7.59 13.63 17.49
CA GLN A 75 -8.49 13.45 16.35
C GLN A 75 -8.67 11.97 16.05
N THR A 76 -9.90 11.47 16.21
CA THR A 76 -10.26 10.10 15.82
C THR A 76 -10.67 10.05 14.35
N CYS A 77 -10.07 9.13 13.61
CA CYS A 77 -10.28 8.90 12.19
C CYS A 77 -11.47 7.96 11.97
N ASN A 78 -12.39 8.30 11.06
CA ASN A 78 -13.61 7.54 10.76
C ASN A 78 -13.59 6.91 9.36
#